data_AF-A0A0T6UY33-F1
#
_entry.id   AF-A0A0T6UY33-F1
#
_cell.length_a   1.000
_cell.length_b   1.000
_cell.length_c   1.000
_cell.angle_alpha   90.00
_cell.angle_beta   90.00
_cell.angle_gamma   90.00
#
_symmetry.space_group_name_H-M   'P 1'
#
loop_
_entity.id
_entity.type
_entity.pdbx_description
1 polymer ?
#
loop_
_entity_poly.entity_id
_entity_poly.type
_entity_poly.pdbx_seq_one_letter_code
_entity_poly.pdbx_strand_id
1 'polypeptide(L)' 'MATPKWKPKLNRDGVVVPQCWVTDSGYTVARVFLPEPVLMITRPGGAEAFAYTPDAGEACALIVADLEACVAKDGVE' A
#
# COMPACT_ATOMS: atom_id res chain seq x y z
N MET A 1 -4.73 2.82 -15.13
CA MET A 1 -3.67 3.51 -14.35
C MET A 1 -2.33 2.80 -14.50
N ALA A 2 -1.21 3.47 -14.20
CA ALA A 2 0.11 2.82 -14.18
C ALA A 2 0.29 1.96 -12.93
N THR A 3 1.07 0.87 -13.02
CA THR A 3 1.39 0.02 -11.86
C THR A 3 2.09 0.83 -10.77
N PRO A 4 1.62 0.79 -9.51
CA PRO A 4 2.21 1.57 -8.42
C PRO A 4 3.66 1.15 -8.16
N LYS A 5 4.56 2.13 -8.08
CA LYS A 5 5.99 1.91 -7.84
C LYS A 5 6.26 1.89 -6.36
N TRP A 6 6.92 0.84 -5.88
CA TRP A 6 7.22 0.66 -4.47
C TRP A 6 8.65 1.11 -4.18
N LYS A 7 8.82 1.85 -3.10
CA LYS A 7 10.14 2.24 -2.58
C LYS A 7 10.27 1.78 -1.13
N PRO A 8 11.49 1.45 -0.66
CA PRO A 8 11.70 1.13 0.75
C PRO A 8 11.16 2.25 1.64
N LYS A 9 10.34 1.90 2.64
CA LYS A 9 9.85 2.87 3.61
C LYS A 9 11.00 3.24 4.54
N LEU A 10 11.19 4.53 4.79
CA LEU A 10 12.16 5.01 5.76
C LEU A 10 11.45 5.31 7.08
N ASN A 11 12.12 5.03 8.20
CA ASN A 11 11.70 5.50 9.51
C ASN A 11 12.03 6.99 9.67
N ARG A 12 11.72 7.55 10.84
CA ARG A 12 11.99 8.96 11.16
C ARG A 12 13.48 9.34 11.04
N ASP A 13 14.37 8.40 11.33
CA ASP A 13 15.82 8.57 11.28
C ASP A 13 16.39 8.38 9.86
N GLY A 14 15.53 8.19 8.85
CA GLY A 14 15.95 7.96 7.46
C GLY A 14 16.46 6.55 7.19
N VAL A 15 16.28 5.61 8.13
CA VAL A 15 16.70 4.21 8.01
C VAL A 15 15.59 3.39 7.36
N VAL A 16 15.96 2.48 6.45
CA VAL A 16 15.00 1.57 5.82
C VAL A 16 14.32 0.69 6.86
N VAL A 17 12.99 0.72 6.89
CA VAL A 17 12.17 -0.21 7.64
C VAL A 17 12.16 -1.54 6.86
N PRO A 18 12.66 -2.64 7.45
CA PRO A 18 12.72 -3.91 6.77
C PRO A 18 11.32 -4.38 6.38
N GLN A 19 11.20 -4.98 5.19
CA GLN A 19 9.95 -5.56 4.69
C GLN A 19 8.77 -4.58 4.62
N CYS A 20 9.07 -3.28 4.52
CA CYS A 20 8.06 -2.24 4.43
C CYS A 20 8.39 -1.29 3.29
N TRP A 21 7.37 -0.97 2.51
CA TRP A 21 7.47 -0.14 1.32
C TRP A 21 6.38 0.92 1.33
N VAL A 22 6.65 2.00 0.61
CA VAL A 22 5.68 3.05 0.31
C VAL A 22 5.53 3.17 -1.19
N THR A 23 4.30 3.30 -1.67
CA THR A 23 4.03 3.53 -3.09
C THR A 23 4.19 5.00 -3.44
N ASP A 24 4.36 5.34 -4.73
CA ASP A 24 4.36 6.73 -5.20
C ASP A 24 3.06 7.49 -4.85
N SER A 25 1.96 6.75 -4.67
CA SER A 25 0.65 7.28 -4.28
C SER A 25 0.45 7.31 -2.76
N GLY A 26 1.48 6.98 -1.96
CA GLY A 26 1.48 7.11 -0.50
C GLY A 26 0.95 5.90 0.29
N TYR A 27 0.57 4.81 -0.38
CA TYR A 27 0.15 3.59 0.31
C TYR A 27 1.35 2.95 1.00
N THR A 28 1.15 2.39 2.19
CA THR A 28 2.17 1.58 2.85
C THR A 28 1.87 0.11 2.59
N VAL A 29 2.87 -0.63 2.11
CA VAL A 29 2.81 -2.08 1.94
C VAL A 29 3.83 -2.69 2.89
N ALA A 30 3.39 -3.54 3.81
CA ALA A 30 4.26 -4.22 4.76
C ALA A 30 4.09 -5.73 4.63
N ARG A 31 5.20 -6.48 4.57
CA ARG A 31 5.13 -7.93 4.67
C ARG A 31 5.02 -8.31 6.14
N VAL A 32 3.97 -9.03 6.50
CA VAL A 32 3.70 -9.54 7.84
C VAL A 32 3.52 -11.05 7.79
N PHE A 33 3.61 -11.72 8.93
CA PHE A 33 3.49 -13.17 9.02
C PHE A 33 2.25 -13.56 9.83
N LEU A 34 1.21 -14.07 9.16
CA LEU A 34 -0.07 -14.43 9.77
C LEU A 34 -0.75 -15.56 8.97
N PRO A 35 -0.83 -16.81 9.44
CA PRO A 35 0.28 -17.72 9.77
C PRO A 35 1.29 -17.96 8.63
N GLU A 36 1.07 -17.38 7.45
CA GLU A 36 1.97 -17.40 6.29
C GLU A 36 2.37 -15.95 5.92
N PRO A 37 3.43 -15.73 5.12
CA PRO A 37 3.84 -14.37 4.77
C PRO A 37 2.84 -13.72 3.81
N VAL A 38 2.23 -12.61 4.24
CA VAL A 38 1.28 -11.81 3.45
C VAL A 38 1.72 -10.35 3.40
N LEU A 39 1.27 -9.64 2.37
CA LEU A 39 1.39 -8.20 2.22
C LEU A 39 0.16 -7.52 2.80
N MET A 40 0.36 -6.75 3.85
CA MET A 40 -0.61 -5.84 4.44
C MET A 40 -0.53 -4.49 3.74
N ILE A 41 -1.67 -3.96 3.30
CA ILE A 41 -1.77 -2.69 2.56
C ILE A 41 -2.52 -1.68 3.42
N THR A 42 -1.94 -0.51 3.65
CA THR A 42 -2.51 0.59 4.42
C THR A 42 -2.64 1.83 3.55
N ARG A 43 -3.81 2.48 3.60
CA ARG A 43 -4.09 3.71 2.85
C ARG A 43 -3.20 4.89 3.29
N PRO A 44 -2.93 5.87 2.41
CA PRO A 44 -2.23 7.10 2.81
C PRO A 44 -2.97 7.78 3.97
N GLY A 45 -2.26 8.11 5.05
CA GLY A 45 -2.85 8.71 6.25
C GLY A 45 -3.71 7.77 7.11
N GLY A 46 -3.94 6.53 6.67
CA GLY A 46 -4.66 5.52 7.43
C GLY A 46 -3.80 4.89 8.52
N ALA A 47 -4.46 4.42 9.59
CA ALA A 47 -3.82 3.65 10.66
C ALA A 47 -4.06 2.14 10.55
N GLU A 48 -5.08 1.72 9.78
CA GLU A 48 -5.54 0.33 9.69
C GLU A 48 -5.25 -0.26 8.31
N ALA A 49 -5.06 -1.59 8.27
CA ALA A 49 -4.97 -2.30 7.00
C ALA A 49 -6.29 -2.17 6.24
N PHE A 50 -6.17 -1.78 4.97
CA PHE A 50 -7.27 -1.85 4.04
C PHE A 50 -7.40 -3.26 3.43
N ALA A 51 -6.27 -3.92 3.14
CA ALA A 51 -6.27 -5.23 2.50
C ALA A 51 -5.05 -6.08 2.88
N TYR A 52 -5.17 -7.38 2.64
CA TYR A 52 -4.12 -8.39 2.81
C TYR A 52 -4.08 -9.29 1.58
N THR A 53 -2.88 -9.59 1.05
CA THR A 53 -2.70 -10.53 -0.05
C THR A 53 -1.30 -11.16 0.00
N PRO A 54 -1.12 -12.44 -0.37
CA PRO A 54 0.21 -13.03 -0.51
C PRO A 54 0.95 -12.58 -1.79
N ASP A 55 0.27 -11.97 -2.77
CA ASP A 55 0.82 -11.65 -4.08
C ASP A 55 1.06 -10.15 -4.29
N ALA A 56 2.21 -9.81 -4.85
CA ALA A 56 2.58 -8.41 -5.11
C ALA A 56 1.83 -7.80 -6.30
N GLY A 57 1.46 -8.61 -7.30
CA GLY A 57 0.64 -8.18 -8.43
C GLY A 57 -0.78 -7.83 -8.00
N GLU A 58 -1.38 -8.68 -7.16
CA GLU A 58 -2.68 -8.44 -6.53
C GLU A 58 -2.62 -7.20 -5.62
N ALA A 59 -1.56 -7.02 -4.85
CA ALA A 59 -1.38 -5.81 -4.04
C ALA A 59 -1.39 -4.55 -4.92
N CYS A 60 -0.73 -4.57 -6.07
CA CYS A 60 -0.76 -3.48 -7.04
C CYS A 60 -2.18 -3.25 -7.58
N ALA A 61 -2.90 -4.32 -7.93
CA ALA A 61 -4.27 -4.24 -8.45
C ALA A 61 -5.24 -3.64 -7.43
N LEU A 62 -5.15 -4.05 -6.16
CA LEU A 62 -5.96 -3.53 -5.06
C LEU A 62 -5.72 -2.04 -4.82
N ILE A 63 -4.46 -1.59 -4.87
CA ILE A 63 -4.10 -0.17 -4.75
C ILE A 63 -4.69 0.63 -5.91
N VAL A 64 -4.60 0.14 -7.14
CA VAL A 64 -5.16 0.83 -8.31
C VAL A 64 -6.69 0.94 -8.21
N ALA A 65 -7.37 -0.13 -7.83
CA ALA A 65 -8.83 -0.12 -7.67
C ALA A 65 -9.28 0.87 -6.58
N ASP A 66 -8.54 0.94 -5.46
CA ASP A 66 -8.83 1.90 -4.38
C ASP A 66 -8.62 3.35 -4.82
N LEU A 67 -7.54 3.62 -5.57
CA LEU A 67 -7.27 4.93 -6.16
C LEU A 67 -8.40 5.36 -7.12
N GLU A 68 -8.84 4.46 -8.00
CA GLU A 68 -9.95 4.72 -8.95
C GLU A 68 -11.26 5.01 -8.21
N ALA A 69 -11.55 4.26 -7.14
CA ALA A 69 -12.72 4.50 -6.29
C ALA A 69 -12.64 5.82 -5.50
N CYS A 70 -11.43 6.28 -5.14
CA CYS A 70 -11.21 7.54 -4.44
C CYS A 70 -11.40 8.74 -5.38
N VAL A 71 -10.82 8.69 -6.59
CA VAL A 71 -10.99 9.72 -7.63
C VAL A 71 -12.46 9.90 -8.01
N ALA A 72 -13.24 8.81 -8.06
CA ALA A 72 -14.67 8.89 -8.32
C ALA A 72 -15.47 9.62 -7.23
N LYS A 73 -14.92 9.76 -6.00
CA LYS A 73 -15.60 10.42 -4.87
C LYS A 73 -15.27 11.91 -4.75
N ASP A 74 -14.09 12.34 -5.22
CA ASP A 74 -13.67 13.76 -5.23
C ASP A 74 -14.29 14.57 -6.40
N GLY A 75 -15.02 13.92 -7.31
CA GLY A 75 -15.68 14.54 -8.47
C GLY A 75 -17.16 14.91 -8.27
N VAL A 76 -17.67 14.87 -7.03
CA VAL A 76 -19.04 15.28 -6.69
C VAL A 76 -18.97 16.35 -5.61
N GLU A 77 -18.83 17.60 -6.04
CA GLU A 77 -19.31 18.81 -5.35
C GLU A 77 -19.88 19.79 -6.38
#